data_AF-A0A529HKI1-F1
#
_entry.id   AF-A0A529HKI1-F1
#
_cell.length_a   1.000
_cell.length_b   1.000
_cell.length_c   1.000
_cell.angle_alpha   90.00
_cell.angle_beta   90.00
_cell.angle_gamma   90.00
#
_symmetry.space_group_name_H-M   'P 1'
#
loop_
_entity.id
_entity.type
_entity.pdbx_description
1 polymer ?
#
loop_
_entity_poly.entity_id
_entity_poly.type
_entity_poly.pdbx_seq_one_letter_code
_entity_poly.pdbx_strand_id
1 'polypeptide(L)'
;MAIEEGKYPGQLASPQQIHELAEEYRKAAHQLLPLGRAGKPLTRAPFRLSAIHAIELYLTALLLHRGHNPNQIRKMHHDLSARTEHTTAAGLRLRAKTAKHL
;
A
#
# COMPACT_ATOMS: atom_id res chain seq x y z
N MET A 1 -23.89 -3.51 -17.55
CA MET A 1 -23.13 -2.67 -16.60
C MET A 1 -22.36 -1.68 -17.45
N ALA A 2 -22.81 -0.42 -17.51
CA ALA A 2 -22.19 0.59 -18.34
C ALA A 2 -20.80 0.93 -17.78
N ILE A 3 -19.76 0.71 -18.57
CA ILE A 3 -18.43 1.23 -18.27
C ILE A 3 -18.49 2.71 -18.66
N GLU A 4 -18.55 3.60 -17.67
CA GLU A 4 -18.43 5.04 -17.91
C GLU A 4 -17.13 5.32 -18.67
N GLU A 5 -17.26 5.92 -19.85
CA GLU A 5 -16.15 6.34 -20.68
C GLU A 5 -15.35 7.44 -19.97
N GLY A 6 -14.05 7.21 -19.77
CA GLY A 6 -13.07 8.31 -19.67
C GLY A 6 -12.44 8.62 -18.32
N LYS A 7 -12.59 7.80 -17.27
CA LYS A 7 -11.80 7.96 -16.02
C LYS A 7 -11.13 6.65 -15.62
N TYR A 8 -9.80 6.68 -15.51
CA TYR A 8 -9.01 5.53 -15.07
C TYR A 8 -9.56 5.02 -13.73
N PRO A 9 -9.87 3.71 -13.57
CA PRO A 9 -10.54 3.20 -12.36
C PRO A 9 -9.84 3.58 -11.05
N GLY A 10 -8.50 3.60 -11.04
CA GLY A 10 -7.72 4.04 -9.88
C GLY A 10 -7.79 5.55 -9.58
N GLN A 11 -8.62 6.33 -10.29
CA GLN A 11 -8.80 7.79 -10.10
C GLN A 11 -10.01 8.11 -9.23
N LEU A 12 -10.93 7.16 -9.12
CA LEU A 12 -12.19 7.30 -8.42
C LEU A 12 -12.24 6.51 -7.11
N ALA A 13 -11.20 5.71 -6.82
CA ALA A 13 -11.15 4.92 -5.61
C ALA A 13 -11.12 5.83 -4.38
N SER A 14 -12.11 5.67 -3.51
CA SER A 14 -12.18 6.39 -2.24
C SER A 14 -11.08 5.91 -1.29
N PRO A 15 -10.69 6.72 -0.29
CA PRO A 15 -9.76 6.28 0.75
C PRO A 15 -10.17 4.96 1.40
N GLN A 16 -11.49 4.77 1.60
CA GLN A 16 -12.06 3.56 2.18
C GLN A 16 -11.86 2.34 1.27
N GLN A 17 -12.12 2.47 -0.04
CA GLN A 17 -11.92 1.36 -0.98
C GLN A 17 -10.44 0.93 -1.07
N ILE A 18 -9.51 1.90 -1.02
CA ILE A 18 -8.08 1.60 -0.99
C ILE A 18 -7.69 0.91 0.33
N HIS A 19 -8.27 1.34 1.46
CA HIS A 19 -8.05 0.70 2.75
C HIS A 19 -8.55 -0.76 2.77
N GLU A 20 -9.74 -1.01 2.24
CA GLU A 20 -10.30 -2.36 2.11
C GLU A 20 -9.43 -3.25 1.22
N LEU A 21 -8.92 -2.70 0.10
CA LEU A 21 -7.96 -3.41 -0.74
C LEU A 21 -6.65 -3.74 0.01
N ALA A 22 -6.15 -2.81 0.83
CA ALA A 22 -4.99 -3.03 1.67
C ALA A 22 -5.22 -4.18 2.68
N GLU A 23 -6.42 -4.28 3.24
CA GLU A 23 -6.81 -5.38 4.12
C GLU A 23 -6.83 -6.73 3.39
N GLU A 24 -7.32 -6.79 2.15
CA GLU A 24 -7.29 -8.03 1.35
C GLU A 24 -5.86 -8.47 1.03
N TYR A 25 -4.96 -7.55 0.65
CA TYR A 25 -3.54 -7.90 0.46
C TYR A 25 -2.85 -8.29 1.77
N ARG A 26 -3.21 -7.67 2.90
CA ARG A 26 -2.73 -8.06 4.22
C ARG A 26 -3.17 -9.49 4.54
N LYS A 27 -4.44 -9.84 4.34
CA LYS A 27 -4.95 -11.20 4.54
C LYS A 27 -4.23 -12.19 3.64
N ALA A 28 -4.07 -11.88 2.36
CA ALA A 28 -3.32 -12.71 1.40
C ALA A 28 -1.88 -12.94 1.84
N ALA A 29 -1.18 -11.91 2.31
CA ALA A 29 0.17 -12.05 2.86
C ALA A 29 0.20 -13.04 4.03
N HIS A 30 -0.75 -12.96 4.97
CA HIS A 30 -0.82 -13.89 6.09
C HIS A 30 -1.05 -15.35 5.65
N GLN A 31 -1.84 -15.57 4.59
CA GLN A 31 -2.05 -16.89 4.00
C GLN A 31 -0.79 -17.43 3.29
N LEU A 32 0.03 -16.55 2.72
CA LEU A 32 1.28 -16.93 2.04
C LEU A 32 2.44 -17.20 3.00
N LEU A 33 2.44 -16.56 4.18
CA LEU A 33 3.49 -16.70 5.19
C LEU A 33 3.84 -18.17 5.54
N PRO A 34 2.88 -19.07 5.83
CA PRO A 34 3.19 -20.46 6.17
C PRO A 34 3.82 -21.28 5.02
N LEU A 35 3.69 -20.82 3.77
CA LEU A 35 4.31 -21.49 2.61
C LEU A 35 5.84 -21.26 2.54
N GLY A 36 6.34 -20.31 3.33
CA GLY A 36 7.77 -19.98 3.40
C GLY A 36 8.58 -21.07 4.11
N ARG A 37 9.64 -21.55 3.46
CA ARG A 37 10.55 -22.57 4.02
C ARG A 37 11.80 -21.94 4.61
N ALA A 38 12.21 -22.43 5.78
CA ALA A 38 13.46 -22.04 6.42
C ALA A 38 14.65 -22.34 5.49
N GLY A 39 15.65 -21.45 5.47
CA GLY A 39 16.81 -21.55 4.58
C GLY A 39 16.55 -21.35 3.08
N LYS A 40 15.29 -21.13 2.66
CA LYS A 40 14.91 -20.90 1.25
C LYS A 40 14.22 -19.54 1.06
N PRO A 41 14.97 -18.41 1.05
CA PRO A 41 14.40 -17.06 1.12
C PRO A 41 13.48 -16.70 -0.06
N LEU A 42 13.67 -17.30 -1.23
CA LEU A 42 12.81 -17.08 -2.41
C LEU A 42 11.37 -17.57 -2.19
N THR A 43 11.17 -18.59 -1.34
CA THR A 43 9.83 -19.08 -1.00
C THR A 43 8.99 -18.05 -0.23
N ARG A 44 9.64 -17.07 0.41
CA ARG A 44 9.00 -15.95 1.10
C ARG A 44 8.81 -14.73 0.20
N ALA A 45 9.27 -14.74 -1.05
CA ALA A 45 9.13 -13.61 -1.96
C ALA A 45 7.66 -13.22 -2.22
N PRO A 46 6.73 -14.17 -2.46
CA PRO A 46 5.32 -13.84 -2.64
C PRO A 46 4.71 -13.16 -1.40
N PHE A 47 4.98 -13.71 -0.20
CA PHE A 47 4.59 -13.10 1.07
C PHE A 47 5.09 -11.66 1.18
N ARG A 48 6.39 -11.42 0.92
CA ARG A 48 6.99 -10.08 1.02
C ARG A 48 6.34 -9.11 0.03
N LEU A 49 6.08 -9.55 -1.20
CA LEU A 49 5.44 -8.72 -2.22
C LEU A 49 4.01 -8.34 -1.81
N SER A 50 3.21 -9.29 -1.33
CA SER A 50 1.85 -9.00 -0.85
C SER A 50 1.86 -8.08 0.38
N ALA A 51 2.78 -8.30 1.31
CA ALA A 51 2.89 -7.48 2.52
C ALA A 51 3.31 -6.04 2.21
N ILE A 52 4.31 -5.85 1.35
CA ILE A 52 4.79 -4.50 1.00
C ILE A 52 3.74 -3.73 0.20
N HIS A 53 3.00 -4.42 -0.66
CA HIS A 53 1.90 -3.81 -1.41
C HIS A 53 0.73 -3.41 -0.49
N ALA A 54 0.40 -4.23 0.53
CA ALA A 54 -0.58 -3.82 1.54
C ALA A 54 -0.15 -2.54 2.26
N ILE A 55 1.13 -2.43 2.65
CA ILE A 55 1.69 -1.23 3.28
C ILE A 55 1.55 -0.01 2.36
N GLU A 56 1.96 -0.15 1.10
CA GLU A 56 1.80 0.89 0.08
C GLU A 56 0.35 1.39 -0.05
N LEU A 57 -0.61 0.48 -0.03
CA LEU A 57 -2.04 0.82 -0.09
C LEU A 57 -2.52 1.51 1.19
N TYR A 58 -2.09 1.10 2.39
CA TYR A 58 -2.41 1.83 3.63
C TYR A 58 -1.89 3.27 3.61
N LEU A 59 -0.65 3.47 3.15
CA LEU A 59 -0.07 4.82 3.02
C LEU A 59 -0.89 5.64 2.02
N THR A 60 -1.28 5.05 0.89
CA THR A 60 -2.11 5.69 -0.12
C THR A 60 -3.49 6.08 0.43
N ALA A 61 -4.17 5.17 1.15
CA ALA A 61 -5.46 5.44 1.78
C ALA A 61 -5.36 6.61 2.78
N LEU A 62 -4.30 6.65 3.60
CA LEU A 62 -4.08 7.74 4.54
C LEU A 62 -3.88 9.08 3.82
N LEU A 63 -3.05 9.13 2.78
CA LEU A 63 -2.83 10.36 2.02
C LEU A 63 -4.12 10.85 1.37
N LEU A 64 -4.90 9.96 0.75
CA LEU A 64 -6.20 10.30 0.19
C LEU A 64 -7.16 10.82 1.26
N HIS A 65 -7.22 10.16 2.42
CA HIS A 65 -8.05 10.59 3.54
C HIS A 65 -7.65 11.98 4.07
N ARG A 66 -6.38 12.35 3.93
CA ARG A 66 -5.85 13.67 4.30
C ARG A 66 -5.96 14.72 3.18
N GLY A 67 -6.63 14.38 2.07
CA GLY A 67 -6.91 15.32 0.99
C GLY A 67 -5.79 15.47 -0.06
N HIS A 68 -4.78 14.59 -0.06
CA HIS A 68 -3.77 14.60 -1.12
C HIS A 68 -4.39 14.25 -2.48
N ASN A 69 -3.90 14.89 -3.54
CA ASN A 69 -4.40 14.65 -4.88
C ASN A 69 -3.97 13.25 -5.38
N PRO A 70 -4.89 12.41 -5.89
CA PRO A 70 -4.56 11.09 -6.45
C PRO A 70 -3.45 11.13 -7.51
N ASN A 71 -3.36 12.19 -8.31
CA ASN A 71 -2.31 12.34 -9.32
C ASN A 71 -0.91 12.55 -8.70
N GLN A 72 -0.82 13.26 -7.57
CA GLN A 72 0.45 13.40 -6.84
C GLN A 72 0.87 12.05 -6.25
N ILE A 73 -0.08 11.28 -5.73
CA ILE A 73 0.21 9.96 -5.16
C ILE A 73 0.71 8.99 -6.25
N ARG A 74 0.10 9.01 -7.43
CA ARG A 74 0.54 8.17 -8.56
C ARG A 74 1.95 8.49 -9.05
N LYS A 75 2.34 9.77 -9.03
CA LYS A 75 3.70 10.19 -9.43
C LYS A 75 4.78 9.62 -8.50
N MET A 76 4.41 9.21 -7.29
CA MET A 76 5.32 8.47 -6.40
C MET A 76 5.48 6.99 -6.81
N HIS A 77 4.73 6.48 -7.79
CA HIS A 77 4.83 5.10 -8.29
C HIS A 77 4.84 4.03 -7.19
N HIS A 78 5.96 3.34 -6.97
CA HIS A 78 6.17 2.36 -5.88
C HIS A 78 7.22 2.84 -4.87
N ASP A 79 7.49 4.15 -4.83
CA ASP A 79 8.40 4.76 -3.88
C ASP A 79 7.74 4.82 -2.50
N LEU A 80 8.09 3.84 -1.66
CA LEU A 80 7.62 3.73 -0.29
C LEU A 80 8.24 4.79 0.63
N SER A 81 9.48 5.21 0.37
CA SER A 81 10.14 6.24 1.17
C SER A 81 9.40 7.56 0.99
N ALA A 82 9.16 7.98 -0.26
CA ALA A 82 8.42 9.20 -0.56
C ALA A 82 7.01 9.17 0.06
N ARG A 83 6.28 8.05 -0.06
CA ARG A 83 4.96 7.92 0.58
C ARG A 83 5.03 7.99 2.11
N THR A 84 6.06 7.39 2.70
CA THR A 84 6.26 7.40 4.16
C THR A 84 6.60 8.79 4.66
N GLU A 85 7.40 9.56 3.93
CA GLU A 85 7.68 10.97 4.24
C GLU A 85 6.40 11.81 4.22
N HIS A 86 5.61 11.71 3.15
CA HIS A 86 4.34 12.44 3.04
C HIS A 86 3.32 12.03 4.12
N THR A 87 3.19 10.75 4.43
CA THR A 87 2.27 10.29 5.48
C THR A 87 2.73 10.68 6.88
N THR A 88 4.04 10.69 7.13
CA THR A 88 4.63 11.17 8.39
C THR A 88 4.38 12.67 8.56
N ALA A 89 4.60 13.47 7.51
CA ALA A 89 4.24 14.89 7.48
C ALA A 89 2.72 15.11 7.69
N ALA A 90 1.89 14.19 7.19
CA ALA A 90 0.45 14.21 7.42
C ALA A 90 0.04 13.74 8.82
N GLY A 91 0.95 13.28 9.68
CA GLY A 91 0.71 12.93 11.09
C GLY A 91 0.78 11.43 11.43
N LEU A 92 1.23 10.57 10.50
CA LEU A 92 1.51 9.17 10.80
C LEU A 92 2.70 9.05 11.75
N ARG A 93 2.54 8.32 12.85
CA ARG A 93 3.61 8.05 13.81
C ARG A 93 4.06 6.60 13.70
N LEU A 94 5.22 6.38 13.07
CA LEU A 94 5.86 5.08 12.98
C LEU A 94 6.97 4.95 14.04
N ARG A 95 7.27 3.72 14.45
CA ARG A 95 8.49 3.44 15.23
C ARG A 95 9.70 3.78 14.35
N ALA A 96 10.74 4.37 14.92
CA ALA A 96 11.93 4.82 14.18
C ALA A 96 12.56 3.71 13.30
N LYS A 97 12.62 2.47 13.82
CA LYS A 97 13.11 1.32 13.04
C LYS A 97 12.22 1.02 11.85
N THR A 98 10.90 1.08 12.01
CA THR A 98 9.92 0.85 10.93
C THR A 98 10.01 1.93 9.86
N ALA A 99 10.10 3.21 10.27
CA ALA A 99 10.24 4.31 9.32
C ALA A 99 11.51 4.19 8.46
N LYS A 100 12.63 3.70 9.03
CA LYS A 100 13.87 3.46 8.27
C LYS A 100 13.81 2.27 7.31
N HIS A 101 12.87 1.34 7.52
CA HIS A 101 12.73 0.15 6.67
C HIS A 101 11.74 0.35 5.51
N LEU A 102 11.00 1.46 5.51
CA LEU A 102 10.09 1.87 4.46
C LEU A 102 10.74 2.96 3.61
#